data_AF-A0A8T4QFC8-F1
#
_entry.id   AF-A0A8T4QFC8-F1
#
_cell.length_a   1.000
_cell.length_b   1.000
_cell.length_c   1.000
_cell.angle_alpha   90.00
_cell.angle_beta   90.00
_cell.angle_gamma   90.00
#
_symmetry.space_group_name_H-M   'P 1'
#
loop_
_entity.id
_entity.type
_entity.pdbx_description
1 polymer ?
#
loop_
_entity_poly.entity_id
_entity_poly.type
_entity_poly.pdbx_seq_one_letter_code
_entity_poly.pdbx_strand_id
1 'polypeptide(L)'
;CVSKETSIFLSKIADQGGFLEPTKYLDYKGKKVSFLCQNIPNEKKCLNSMLSKEDLEFQLKNSLENKLPFCIGLDALKKRNEAFTHGDLRITSKINDKNINIKLELPLTLSKDAITLKKGEFNYIINSRLGKIIHLINKILNAEATEGTFGTTIETASSYGRNLVVLKQSSPHEVYKVSVIEEPDYIFYFAIENE
;
A
#
# COMPACT_ATOMS: atom_id res chain seq x y z
N CYS A 1 5.96 -16.33 3.03
CA CYS A 1 5.84 -15.88 1.63
C CYS A 1 4.93 -14.65 1.53
N VAL A 2 3.61 -14.82 1.59
CA VAL A 2 2.61 -13.71 1.50
C VAL A 2 2.98 -12.51 2.39
N SER A 3 3.18 -12.73 3.69
CA SER A 3 3.57 -11.66 4.62
C SER A 3 4.85 -10.90 4.20
N LYS A 4 5.86 -11.59 3.65
CA LYS A 4 7.11 -10.98 3.20
C LYS A 4 6.87 -10.10 1.97
N GLU A 5 6.21 -10.65 0.95
CA GLU A 5 5.93 -9.90 -0.29
C GLU A 5 4.99 -8.72 -0.05
N THR A 6 4.00 -8.87 0.83
CA THR A 6 3.15 -7.75 1.25
C THR A 6 3.96 -6.70 2.00
N SER A 7 4.86 -7.07 2.92
CA SER A 7 5.70 -6.08 3.62
C SER A 7 6.58 -5.29 2.65
N ILE A 8 7.17 -5.94 1.64
CA ILE A 8 7.94 -5.27 0.58
C ILE A 8 7.05 -4.30 -0.20
N PHE A 9 5.85 -4.74 -0.61
CA PHE A 9 4.87 -3.89 -1.28
C PHE A 9 4.52 -2.65 -0.44
N LEU A 10 4.17 -2.84 0.84
CA LEU A 10 3.79 -1.78 1.76
C LEU A 10 4.92 -0.76 1.92
N SER A 11 6.15 -1.23 2.12
CA SER A 11 7.31 -0.35 2.21
C SER A 11 7.48 0.51 0.95
N LYS A 12 7.31 -0.08 -0.25
CA LYS A 12 7.43 0.65 -1.51
C LYS A 12 6.35 1.70 -1.68
N ILE A 13 5.07 1.35 -1.49
CA ILE A 13 3.99 2.33 -1.66
C ILE A 13 4.07 3.45 -0.63
N ALA A 14 4.54 3.16 0.59
CA ALA A 14 4.72 4.19 1.62
C ALA A 14 5.84 5.16 1.25
N ASP A 15 6.95 4.65 0.71
CA ASP A 15 8.06 5.46 0.23
C ASP A 15 7.74 6.28 -1.02
N GLN A 16 6.79 5.80 -1.85
CA GLN A 16 6.51 6.35 -3.17
C GLN A 16 5.19 7.11 -3.27
N GLY A 17 4.47 7.35 -2.18
CA GLY A 17 3.23 8.12 -2.21
C GLY A 17 2.01 7.37 -2.75
N GLY A 18 1.93 6.07 -2.49
CA GLY A 18 0.74 5.27 -2.74
C GLY A 18 0.71 4.54 -4.07
N PHE A 19 1.79 4.60 -4.84
CA PHE A 19 1.87 3.95 -6.14
C PHE A 19 3.19 3.19 -6.28
N LEU A 20 3.12 1.96 -6.81
CA LEU A 20 4.32 1.17 -7.12
C LEU A 20 5.13 1.78 -8.26
N GLU A 21 4.47 2.41 -9.22
CA GLU A 21 5.08 3.05 -10.38
C GLU A 21 4.41 4.41 -10.60
N PRO A 22 4.86 5.47 -9.90
CA PRO A 22 4.23 6.77 -9.98
C PRO A 22 4.50 7.44 -11.33
N THR A 23 3.46 7.94 -11.99
CA THR A 23 3.57 8.65 -13.29
C THR A 23 3.99 10.10 -13.13
N LYS A 24 3.42 10.81 -12.14
CA LYS A 24 3.83 12.16 -11.75
C LYS A 24 4.47 12.11 -10.37
N TYR A 25 5.75 12.42 -10.29
CA TYR A 25 6.52 12.26 -9.07
C TYR A 25 7.58 13.35 -8.89
N LEU A 26 7.97 13.52 -7.63
CA LEU A 26 9.12 14.30 -7.17
C LEU A 26 10.26 13.34 -6.80
N ASP A 27 11.47 13.58 -7.32
CA ASP A 27 12.68 12.91 -6.84
C ASP A 27 13.09 13.48 -5.47
N TYR A 28 12.73 12.78 -4.39
CA TYR A 28 13.03 13.19 -3.02
C TYR A 28 13.93 12.14 -2.36
N LYS A 29 15.19 12.52 -2.07
CA LYS A 29 16.21 11.66 -1.46
C LYS A 29 16.44 10.33 -2.22
N GLY A 30 16.45 10.41 -3.55
CA GLY A 30 16.65 9.24 -4.42
C GLY A 30 15.43 8.32 -4.51
N LYS A 31 14.26 8.74 -4.02
CA LYS A 31 12.99 8.02 -4.14
C LYS A 31 12.01 8.84 -4.98
N LYS A 32 11.21 8.15 -5.80
CA LYS A 32 10.11 8.77 -6.55
C LYS A 32 8.89 8.90 -5.65
N VAL A 33 8.57 10.11 -5.22
CA VAL A 33 7.41 10.40 -4.36
C VAL A 33 6.29 10.97 -5.20
N SER A 34 5.12 10.31 -5.24
CA SER A 34 3.97 10.77 -6.02
C SER A 34 3.49 12.17 -5.64
N PHE A 35 3.15 12.96 -6.66
CA PHE A 35 2.31 14.14 -6.49
C PHE A 35 0.86 13.71 -6.33
N LEU A 36 0.26 14.02 -5.18
CA LEU A 36 -1.15 13.72 -4.89
C LEU A 36 -2.05 14.96 -4.97
N CYS A 37 -1.46 16.15 -5.07
CA CYS A 37 -2.16 17.38 -5.37
C CYS A 37 -1.34 18.21 -6.36
N GLN A 38 -1.97 18.62 -7.47
CA GLN A 38 -1.33 19.37 -8.55
C GLN A 38 -1.76 20.83 -8.51
N ASN A 39 -0.84 21.74 -8.70
CA ASN A 39 -1.13 23.16 -8.59
C ASN A 39 -2.14 23.62 -9.65
N ILE A 40 -3.01 24.57 -9.29
CA ILE A 40 -3.89 25.27 -10.24
C ILE A 40 -3.30 26.67 -10.45
N PRO A 41 -2.96 27.08 -11.69
CA PRO A 41 -2.30 28.36 -11.92
C PRO A 41 -3.07 29.56 -11.34
N ASN A 42 -2.38 30.38 -10.54
CA ASN A 42 -2.93 31.56 -9.85
C ASN A 42 -3.96 31.25 -8.75
N GLU A 43 -4.05 30.01 -8.28
CA GLU A 43 -4.87 29.63 -7.14
C GLU A 43 -3.99 28.99 -6.06
N LYS A 44 -4.32 29.26 -4.79
CA LYS A 44 -3.69 28.54 -3.67
C LYS A 44 -4.14 27.09 -3.55
N LYS A 45 -5.13 26.68 -4.35
CA LYS A 45 -5.76 25.36 -4.31
C LYS A 45 -5.09 24.44 -5.30
N CYS A 46 -5.29 23.15 -5.11
CA CYS A 46 -4.72 22.13 -5.97
C CYS A 46 -5.77 21.11 -6.42
N LEU A 47 -5.52 20.48 -7.56
CA LEU A 47 -6.29 19.37 -8.08
C LEU A 47 -5.93 18.09 -7.32
N ASN A 48 -6.83 17.68 -6.42
CA ASN A 48 -6.68 16.48 -5.59
C ASN A 48 -6.78 15.21 -6.44
N SER A 49 -5.75 14.36 -6.36
CA SER A 49 -5.71 13.07 -7.07
C SER A 49 -6.20 11.89 -6.24
N MET A 50 -6.67 12.11 -5.00
CA MET A 50 -7.21 11.17 -4.00
C MET A 50 -6.61 9.75 -4.00
N LEU A 51 -6.05 9.34 -2.88
CA LEU A 51 -5.54 7.97 -2.76
C LEU A 51 -6.70 6.98 -2.50
N SER A 52 -7.03 6.20 -3.52
CA SER A 52 -8.08 5.18 -3.48
C SER A 52 -7.62 3.92 -2.74
N LYS A 53 -8.46 3.40 -1.81
CA LYS A 53 -8.19 2.12 -1.14
C LYS A 53 -8.27 0.97 -2.14
N GLU A 54 -9.23 1.04 -3.07
CA GLU A 54 -9.49 0.06 -4.10
C GLU A 54 -8.30 -0.05 -5.08
N ASP A 55 -7.67 1.07 -5.44
CA ASP A 55 -6.49 1.08 -6.32
C ASP A 55 -5.28 0.44 -5.64
N LEU A 56 -5.10 0.69 -4.34
CA LEU A 56 -4.05 0.05 -3.54
C LEU A 56 -4.30 -1.45 -3.36
N GLU A 57 -5.55 -1.85 -3.13
CA GLU A 57 -5.96 -3.26 -3.10
C GLU A 57 -5.64 -3.93 -4.45
N PHE A 58 -5.94 -3.28 -5.57
CA PHE A 58 -5.63 -3.79 -6.90
C PHE A 58 -4.12 -3.91 -7.15
N GLN A 59 -3.33 -2.89 -6.79
CA GLN A 59 -1.87 -2.93 -6.91
C GLN A 59 -1.26 -4.05 -6.04
N LEU A 60 -1.76 -4.24 -4.82
CA LEU A 60 -1.31 -5.31 -3.92
C LEU A 60 -1.61 -6.68 -4.51
N LYS A 61 -2.84 -6.88 -4.99
CA LYS A 61 -3.26 -8.10 -5.68
C LYS A 61 -2.31 -8.43 -6.83
N ASN A 62 -2.11 -7.50 -7.76
CA ASN A 62 -1.27 -7.72 -8.94
C ASN A 62 0.19 -7.97 -8.56
N SER A 63 0.70 -7.26 -7.55
CA SER A 63 2.06 -7.50 -7.04
C SER A 63 2.19 -8.92 -6.48
N LEU A 64 1.22 -9.40 -5.70
CA LEU A 64 1.26 -10.75 -5.13
C LEU A 64 1.06 -11.83 -6.20
N GLU A 65 0.15 -11.66 -7.15
CA GLU A 65 -0.08 -12.63 -8.24
C GLU A 65 1.21 -12.85 -9.06
N ASN A 66 2.01 -11.80 -9.25
CA ASN A 66 3.28 -11.87 -9.95
C ASN A 66 4.43 -12.46 -9.11
N LYS A 67 4.40 -12.34 -7.77
CA LYS A 67 5.53 -12.73 -6.90
C LYS A 67 5.35 -14.08 -6.21
N LEU A 68 4.12 -14.44 -5.84
CA LEU A 68 3.85 -15.66 -5.09
C LEU A 68 4.20 -16.96 -5.84
N PRO A 69 4.00 -17.10 -7.16
CA PRO A 69 4.38 -18.32 -7.88
C PRO A 69 5.86 -18.68 -7.70
N PHE A 70 6.75 -17.69 -7.74
CA PHE A 70 8.19 -17.87 -7.53
C PHE A 70 8.54 -18.23 -6.08
N CYS A 71 7.74 -17.76 -5.13
CA CYS A 71 8.03 -17.88 -3.71
C CYS A 71 7.41 -19.12 -3.06
N ILE A 72 6.27 -19.63 -3.58
CA ILE A 72 5.65 -20.87 -3.09
C ILE A 72 6.48 -22.10 -3.51
N GLY A 73 7.31 -21.98 -4.57
CA GLY A 73 8.23 -23.05 -4.95
C GLY A 73 7.51 -24.33 -5.38
N LEU A 74 6.41 -24.18 -6.12
CA LEU A 74 5.55 -25.30 -6.55
C LEU A 74 6.33 -26.40 -7.30
N ASP A 75 7.44 -26.05 -7.95
CA ASP A 75 8.30 -27.01 -8.64
C ASP A 75 9.05 -27.97 -7.69
N ALA A 76 9.24 -27.61 -6.42
CA ALA A 76 9.83 -28.51 -5.43
C ALA A 76 8.88 -29.67 -5.09
N LEU A 77 7.56 -29.48 -5.21
CA LEU A 77 6.55 -30.51 -4.98
C LEU A 77 6.51 -31.53 -6.13
N LYS A 78 6.73 -31.09 -7.37
CA LYS A 78 6.81 -31.98 -8.55
C LYS A 78 7.95 -33.00 -8.46
N LYS A 79 9.04 -32.68 -7.77
CA LYS A 79 10.25 -33.54 -7.69
C LYS A 79 10.11 -34.76 -6.77
N ARG A 80 9.01 -34.91 -6.02
CA ARG A 80 8.85 -35.96 -4.98
C ARG A 80 8.12 -37.23 -5.45
N ASN A 81 8.03 -37.49 -6.76
CA ASN A 81 7.27 -38.62 -7.34
C ASN A 81 5.79 -38.68 -6.93
N GLU A 82 5.19 -37.55 -6.57
CA GLU A 82 3.77 -37.41 -6.26
C GLU A 82 3.07 -36.74 -7.45
N ALA A 83 1.89 -37.23 -7.84
CA ALA A 83 1.10 -36.59 -8.88
C ALA A 83 0.54 -35.28 -8.30
N PHE A 84 1.17 -34.17 -8.69
CA PHE A 84 0.85 -32.83 -8.21
C PHE A 84 0.25 -32.01 -9.34
N THR A 85 -0.99 -31.57 -9.16
CA THR A 85 -1.64 -30.59 -10.05
C THR A 85 -2.11 -29.39 -9.25
N HIS A 86 -2.07 -28.21 -9.88
CA HIS A 86 -2.59 -26.99 -9.29
C HIS A 86 -3.47 -26.25 -10.30
N GLY A 87 -4.52 -25.61 -9.80
CA GLY A 87 -5.31 -24.64 -10.56
C GLY A 87 -4.63 -23.27 -10.62
N ASP A 88 -5.37 -22.30 -11.14
CA ASP A 88 -4.95 -20.90 -11.18
C ASP A 88 -4.93 -20.30 -9.78
N LEU A 89 -3.90 -19.51 -9.51
CA LEU A 89 -3.80 -18.67 -8.30
C LEU A 89 -4.73 -17.47 -8.45
N ARG A 90 -5.66 -17.30 -7.51
CA ARG A 90 -6.47 -16.08 -7.40
C ARG A 90 -6.22 -15.41 -6.07
N ILE A 91 -6.05 -14.09 -6.09
CA ILE A 91 -5.81 -13.31 -4.89
C ILE A 91 -6.88 -12.23 -4.78
N THR A 92 -7.40 -12.07 -3.56
CA THR A 92 -8.22 -10.93 -3.18
C THR A 92 -7.58 -10.28 -1.96
N SER A 93 -7.44 -8.97 -1.98
CA SER A 93 -6.94 -8.19 -0.85
C SER A 93 -7.95 -7.13 -0.43
N LYS A 94 -8.11 -6.96 0.88
CA LYS A 94 -8.94 -5.91 1.47
C LYS A 94 -8.14 -5.13 2.51
N ILE A 95 -8.07 -3.81 2.37
CA ILE A 95 -7.39 -2.91 3.30
C ILE A 95 -8.43 -2.34 4.26
N ASN A 96 -8.34 -2.75 5.52
CA ASN A 96 -9.11 -2.17 6.62
C ASN A 96 -8.24 -1.17 7.39
N ASP A 97 -8.84 -0.47 8.37
CA ASP A 97 -8.12 0.56 9.12
C ASP A 97 -7.03 0.00 10.06
N LYS A 98 -7.12 -1.28 10.43
CA LYS A 98 -6.20 -1.93 11.39
C LYS A 98 -5.44 -3.12 10.82
N ASN A 99 -5.84 -3.63 9.66
CA ASN A 99 -5.25 -4.79 9.05
C ASN A 99 -5.52 -4.85 7.54
N ILE A 100 -4.79 -5.74 6.89
CA ILE A 100 -4.98 -6.10 5.49
C ILE A 100 -5.33 -7.59 5.46
N ASN A 101 -6.50 -7.91 4.92
CA ASN A 101 -6.96 -9.28 4.72
C ASN A 101 -6.59 -9.73 3.31
N ILE A 102 -5.83 -10.81 3.20
CA ILE A 102 -5.45 -11.41 1.91
C ILE A 102 -6.04 -12.81 1.86
N LYS A 103 -6.95 -13.01 0.91
CA LYS A 103 -7.51 -14.31 0.56
C LYS A 103 -6.76 -14.85 -0.66
N LEU A 104 -6.24 -16.05 -0.53
CA LEU A 104 -5.55 -16.76 -1.60
C LEU A 104 -6.32 -18.03 -1.92
N GLU A 105 -6.72 -18.17 -3.18
CA GLU A 105 -7.35 -19.36 -3.73
C GLU A 105 -6.36 -20.01 -4.69
N LEU A 106 -5.78 -21.13 -4.28
CA LEU A 106 -4.88 -21.96 -5.07
C LEU A 106 -5.33 -23.40 -4.93
N PRO A 107 -6.18 -23.91 -5.85
CA PRO A 107 -6.62 -25.29 -5.83
C PRO A 107 -5.42 -26.23 -5.99
N LEU A 108 -5.04 -26.94 -4.93
CA LEU A 108 -3.98 -27.94 -4.96
C LEU A 108 -4.61 -29.33 -4.91
N THR A 109 -4.18 -30.21 -5.81
CA THR A 109 -4.48 -31.63 -5.74
C THR A 109 -3.17 -32.40 -5.62
N LEU A 110 -2.99 -33.06 -4.47
CA LEU A 110 -1.89 -33.98 -4.23
C LEU A 110 -2.44 -35.40 -4.24
N SER A 111 -1.93 -36.24 -5.14
CA SER A 111 -2.29 -37.65 -5.20
C SER A 111 -1.07 -38.52 -4.95
N LYS A 112 -1.15 -39.35 -3.90
CA LYS A 112 -0.16 -40.38 -3.56
C LYS A 112 -0.86 -41.67 -3.23
N ASP A 113 -0.49 -42.74 -3.93
CA ASP A 113 -1.13 -44.05 -3.84
C ASP A 113 -2.65 -43.95 -4.06
N ALA A 114 -3.47 -44.06 -3.01
CA ALA A 114 -4.93 -43.94 -3.05
C ALA A 114 -5.47 -42.68 -2.35
N ILE A 115 -4.60 -41.81 -1.82
CA ILE A 115 -5.00 -40.63 -1.05
C ILE A 115 -4.95 -39.41 -1.96
N THR A 116 -6.08 -38.69 -2.06
CA THR A 116 -6.17 -37.40 -2.73
C THR A 116 -6.45 -36.31 -1.71
N LEU A 117 -5.51 -35.38 -1.55
CA LEU A 117 -5.67 -34.20 -0.69
C LEU A 117 -6.01 -32.98 -1.56
N LYS A 118 -7.14 -32.35 -1.26
CA LYS A 118 -7.57 -31.09 -1.87
C LYS A 118 -7.54 -29.97 -0.85
N LYS A 119 -6.70 -28.97 -1.08
CA LYS A 119 -6.71 -27.72 -0.30
C LYS A 119 -6.61 -26.55 -1.25
N GLY A 120 -7.52 -25.60 -1.11
CA GLY A 120 -7.70 -24.53 -2.08
C GLY A 120 -7.61 -23.12 -1.51
N GLU A 121 -7.90 -22.93 -0.22
CA GLU A 121 -8.09 -21.58 0.33
C GLU A 121 -7.16 -21.32 1.51
N PHE A 122 -6.55 -20.13 1.50
CA PHE A 122 -5.66 -19.64 2.55
C PHE A 122 -6.01 -18.19 2.85
N ASN A 123 -6.20 -17.87 4.13
CA ASN A 123 -6.53 -16.53 4.61
C ASN A 123 -5.37 -16.01 5.45
N TYR A 124 -4.89 -14.81 5.13
CA TYR A 124 -3.81 -14.13 5.85
C TYR A 124 -4.30 -12.77 6.33
N ILE A 125 -4.02 -12.46 7.60
CA ILE A 125 -4.30 -11.16 8.20
C ILE A 125 -2.96 -10.53 8.54
N ILE A 126 -2.69 -9.37 7.95
CA ILE A 126 -1.47 -8.59 8.21
C ILE A 126 -1.89 -7.37 9.01
N ASN A 127 -1.39 -7.25 10.23
CA ASN A 127 -1.60 -6.05 11.05
C ASN A 127 -0.87 -4.88 10.39
N SER A 128 -1.63 -3.87 9.98
CA SER A 128 -1.12 -2.65 9.35
C SER A 128 -2.15 -1.54 9.50
N ARG A 129 -1.69 -0.31 9.76
CA ARG A 129 -2.53 0.91 9.81
C ARG A 129 -2.64 1.62 8.47
N LEU A 130 -2.32 0.94 7.37
CA LEU A 130 -2.41 1.53 6.03
C LEU A 130 -3.77 2.17 5.77
N GLY A 131 -4.88 1.52 6.13
CA GLY A 131 -6.23 2.09 5.95
C GLY A 131 -6.44 3.41 6.72
N LYS A 132 -5.93 3.51 7.95
CA LYS A 132 -5.95 4.74 8.77
C LYS A 132 -5.07 5.82 8.14
N ILE A 133 -3.90 5.46 7.63
CA ILE A 133 -2.97 6.39 6.98
C ILE A 133 -3.56 6.94 5.68
N ILE A 134 -4.19 6.10 4.84
CA ILE A 134 -4.88 6.55 3.62
C ILE A 134 -5.97 7.58 3.97
N HIS A 135 -6.75 7.32 5.02
CA HIS A 135 -7.77 8.26 5.47
C HIS A 135 -7.17 9.62 5.89
N LEU A 136 -6.06 9.60 6.63
CA LEU A 136 -5.34 10.80 7.04
C LEU A 136 -4.75 11.56 5.84
N ILE A 137 -4.17 10.85 4.87
CA ILE A 137 -3.66 11.45 3.62
C ILE A 137 -4.80 12.14 2.87
N ASN A 138 -5.93 11.46 2.67
CA ASN A 138 -7.07 12.05 1.98
C ASN A 138 -7.66 13.25 2.74
N LYS A 139 -7.60 13.26 4.07
CA LYS A 139 -7.94 14.44 4.88
C LYS A 139 -7.00 15.62 4.57
N ILE A 140 -5.69 15.38 4.51
CA ILE A 140 -4.70 16.41 4.15
C ILE A 140 -4.98 16.93 2.73
N LEU A 141 -5.10 16.03 1.75
CA LEU A 141 -5.34 16.39 0.36
C LEU A 141 -6.64 17.19 0.17
N ASN A 142 -7.69 16.85 0.91
CA ASN A 142 -8.93 17.61 0.87
C ASN A 142 -8.76 19.03 1.40
N ALA A 143 -8.10 19.21 2.56
CA ALA A 143 -7.83 20.53 3.10
C ALA A 143 -6.96 21.37 2.17
N GLU A 144 -5.92 20.78 1.58
CA GLU A 144 -5.05 21.46 0.60
C GLU A 144 -5.83 21.88 -0.65
N ALA A 145 -6.71 21.01 -1.15
CA ALA A 145 -7.56 21.34 -2.30
C ALA A 145 -8.62 22.41 -2.00
N THR A 146 -9.13 22.51 -0.77
CA THR A 146 -10.21 23.45 -0.41
C THR A 146 -9.72 24.76 0.20
N GLU A 147 -8.70 24.68 1.05
CA GLU A 147 -8.17 25.77 1.88
C GLU A 147 -6.79 26.25 1.41
N GLY A 148 -6.07 25.44 0.62
CA GLY A 148 -4.71 25.72 0.16
C GLY A 148 -3.64 25.58 1.25
N THR A 149 -3.99 24.94 2.37
CA THR A 149 -3.06 24.60 3.44
C THR A 149 -3.63 23.52 4.35
N PHE A 150 -2.76 22.73 4.96
CA PHE A 150 -3.12 21.82 6.05
C PHE A 150 -2.39 22.15 7.36
N GLY A 151 -3.16 22.38 8.43
CA GLY A 151 -2.66 22.65 9.77
C GLY A 151 -2.06 21.41 10.46
N THR A 152 -0.84 21.00 10.09
CA THR A 152 -0.15 19.80 10.64
C THR A 152 -0.06 19.78 12.17
N THR A 153 0.23 20.92 12.80
CA THR A 153 0.30 21.08 14.26
C THR A 153 -1.06 20.85 14.92
N ILE A 154 -2.14 21.35 14.32
CA ILE A 154 -3.51 21.21 14.84
C ILE A 154 -3.96 19.75 14.74
N GLU A 155 -3.68 19.07 13.62
CA GLU A 155 -3.96 17.64 13.47
C GLU A 155 -3.21 16.80 14.50
N THR A 156 -1.92 17.07 14.67
CA THR A 156 -1.09 16.33 15.64
C THR A 156 -1.59 16.55 17.06
N ALA A 157 -1.92 17.79 17.44
CA ALA A 157 -2.45 18.11 18.76
C ALA A 157 -3.84 17.50 19.01
N SER A 158 -4.77 17.63 18.07
CA SER A 158 -6.15 17.13 18.19
C SER A 158 -6.23 15.60 18.22
N SER A 159 -5.29 14.91 17.57
CA SER A 159 -5.16 13.45 17.66
C SER A 159 -4.46 12.97 18.94
N TYR A 160 -4.07 13.89 19.84
CA TYR A 160 -3.23 13.62 21.02
C TYR A 160 -1.91 12.94 20.63
N GLY A 161 -1.31 13.36 19.52
CA GLY A 161 -0.07 12.80 18.97
C GLY A 161 -0.22 11.42 18.33
N ARG A 162 -1.43 10.87 18.22
CA ARG A 162 -1.65 9.56 17.57
C ARG A 162 -1.43 9.60 16.07
N ASN A 163 -1.71 10.75 15.46
CA ASN A 163 -1.37 11.03 14.07
C ASN A 163 -0.17 11.98 14.07
N LEU A 164 0.91 11.58 13.41
CA LEU A 164 2.10 12.41 13.25
C LEU A 164 2.16 12.84 11.78
N VAL A 165 1.90 14.12 11.54
CA VAL A 165 2.01 14.75 10.22
C VAL A 165 3.10 15.80 10.28
N VAL A 166 4.13 15.66 9.44
CA VAL A 166 5.26 16.58 9.41
C VAL A 166 5.49 17.04 7.98
N LEU A 167 5.47 18.36 7.77
CA LEU A 167 5.93 18.99 6.54
C LEU A 167 7.47 19.02 6.54
N LYS A 168 8.11 18.44 5.52
CA LYS A 168 9.57 18.25 5.50
C LYS A 168 10.33 19.18 4.55
N GLN A 169 9.71 19.57 3.46
CA GLN A 169 10.25 20.49 2.47
C GLN A 169 9.08 21.33 1.98
N SER A 170 9.30 22.62 1.71
CA SER A 170 8.25 23.56 1.27
C SER A 170 8.63 24.35 0.01
N SER A 171 9.78 24.05 -0.61
CA SER A 171 10.23 24.74 -1.83
C SER A 171 11.08 23.81 -2.72
N PRO A 172 10.85 23.77 -4.05
CA PRO A 172 9.69 24.34 -4.75
C PRO A 172 8.39 23.54 -4.52
N HIS A 173 8.45 22.38 -3.87
CA HIS A 173 7.28 21.53 -3.64
C HIS A 173 7.20 21.13 -2.17
N GLU A 174 5.98 20.82 -1.73
CA GLU A 174 5.74 20.34 -0.38
C GLU A 174 5.86 18.83 -0.29
N VAL A 175 6.59 18.33 0.69
CA VAL A 175 6.69 16.89 0.98
C VAL A 175 6.16 16.61 2.37
N TYR A 176 5.06 15.88 2.41
CA TYR A 176 4.42 15.42 3.63
C TYR A 176 5.03 14.09 4.08
N LYS A 177 5.34 14.00 5.37
CA LYS A 177 5.67 12.76 6.08
C LYS A 177 4.51 12.44 7.02
N VAL A 178 3.85 11.31 6.79
CA VAL A 178 2.70 10.85 7.58
C VAL A 178 3.04 9.53 8.26
N SER A 179 2.76 9.43 9.56
CA SER A 179 2.87 8.20 10.33
C SER A 179 1.83 8.19 11.45
N VAL A 180 1.57 7.02 12.02
CA VAL A 180 0.71 6.88 13.21
C VAL A 180 1.49 6.24 14.34
N ILE A 181 1.20 6.62 15.58
CA ILE A 181 1.99 6.17 16.75
C ILE A 181 1.95 4.65 16.93
N GLU A 182 0.90 3.99 16.46
CA GLU A 182 0.76 2.54 16.55
C GLU A 182 1.72 1.78 15.61
N GLU A 183 2.25 2.45 14.58
CA GLU A 183 3.20 1.89 13.60
C GLU A 183 4.26 2.95 13.24
N PRO A 184 5.15 3.30 14.18
CA PRO A 184 6.07 4.43 14.03
C PRO A 184 7.10 4.22 12.91
N ASP A 185 7.43 2.96 12.61
CA ASP A 185 8.36 2.59 11.55
C ASP A 185 7.72 2.65 10.15
N TYR A 186 6.38 2.69 10.08
CA TYR A 186 5.66 2.77 8.82
C TYR A 186 5.37 4.22 8.45
N ILE A 187 6.31 4.80 7.70
CA ILE A 187 6.27 6.20 7.29
C ILE A 187 5.82 6.29 5.84
N PHE A 188 4.79 7.09 5.60
CA PHE A 188 4.26 7.39 4.28
C PHE A 188 4.69 8.78 3.82
N TYR A 189 5.21 8.89 2.60
CA TYR A 189 5.60 10.16 1.98
C TYR A 189 4.71 10.45 0.78
N PHE A 190 4.27 11.69 0.62
CA PHE A 190 3.67 12.15 -0.64
C PHE A 190 4.01 13.62 -0.88
N ALA A 191 3.88 14.07 -2.12
CA ALA A 191 4.19 15.43 -2.52
C ALA A 191 2.94 16.22 -2.95
N ILE A 192 3.02 17.53 -2.75
CA ILE A 192 2.10 18.54 -3.29
C ILE A 192 2.92 19.48 -4.16
N GLU A 193 2.43 19.71 -5.37
CA GLU A 193 3.03 20.65 -6.32
C GLU A 193 2.67 22.08 -5.91
N ASN A 194 3.67 22.92 -5.64
CA ASN A 194 3.48 24.37 -5.50
C ASN A 194 3.92 25.11 -6.77
N GLU A 195 3.55 26.40 -6.86
CA GLU A 195 3.89 27.37 -7.92
C GLU A 195 5.38 27.45 -8.28
#